data_AF-B0E9H2-F1
#
_entry.id   AF-B0E9H2-F1
#
_cell.length_a   1.000
_cell.length_b   1.000
_cell.length_c   1.000
_cell.angle_alpha   90.00
_cell.angle_beta   90.00
_cell.angle_gamma   90.00
#
_symmetry.space_group_name_H-M   'P 1'
#
loop_
_entity.id
_entity.type
_entity.pdbx_description
1 polymer ?
#
loop_
_entity_poly.entity_id
_entity_poly.type
_entity_poly.pdbx_seq_one_letter_code
_entity_poly.pdbx_strand_id
1 'polypeptide(L)'
;MLTYLSLSCNTCNSLCSLTNLKVLHINKILKNVSIESFYPNSLKFLQCYSNSLPKKLPVTQLVLNVSLKEHNIYHCSCLCSLKILGLVSYLILLPTSLTSLTVSCFGLSQNHISFKDLNYINVKELHIENCVTQNVELPPCLDSLYLHYQSKESEFINTEWYYHFLN
;
A
#
# COMPACT_ATOMS: atom_id res chain seq x y z
N MET A 1 6.57 23.60 -15.38
CA MET A 1 6.68 23.13 -13.99
C MET A 1 6.23 21.67 -13.93
N LEU A 2 7.13 20.73 -13.65
CA LEU A 2 6.81 19.30 -13.72
C LEU A 2 6.09 18.83 -12.43
N THR A 3 4.88 18.30 -12.56
CA THR A 3 4.05 17.85 -11.42
C THR A 3 3.81 16.35 -11.38
N TYR A 4 4.04 15.66 -12.50
CA TYR A 4 3.90 14.22 -12.67
C TYR A 4 5.16 13.68 -13.35
N LEU A 5 5.68 12.55 -12.86
CA LEU A 5 6.80 11.86 -13.46
C LEU A 5 6.60 10.35 -13.36
N SER A 6 6.85 9.64 -14.46
CA SER A 6 6.85 8.19 -14.52
C SER A 6 8.19 7.70 -15.03
N LEU A 7 8.86 6.87 -14.24
CA LEU A 7 10.20 6.36 -14.50
C LEU A 7 10.14 4.86 -14.77
N SER A 8 10.65 4.46 -15.91
CA SER A 8 10.80 3.04 -16.30
C SER A 8 12.28 2.64 -16.47
N CYS A 9 13.18 3.39 -15.84
CA CYS A 9 14.63 3.17 -15.84
C CYS A 9 15.11 2.52 -14.53
N ASN A 10 16.31 1.92 -14.57
CA ASN A 10 16.91 1.23 -13.41
C ASN A 10 17.83 2.14 -12.59
N THR A 11 18.16 3.32 -13.11
CA THR A 11 19.03 4.32 -12.47
C THR A 11 18.42 5.69 -12.69
N CYS A 12 18.53 6.55 -11.68
CA CYS A 12 18.04 7.91 -11.73
C CYS A 12 18.81 8.77 -10.73
N ASN A 13 19.11 10.01 -11.11
CA ASN A 13 19.66 10.99 -10.17
C ASN A 13 18.57 11.43 -9.17
N SER A 14 18.99 12.11 -8.10
CA SER A 14 18.05 12.69 -7.13
C SER A 14 16.97 13.54 -7.82
N LEU A 15 15.73 13.38 -7.36
CA LEU A 15 14.58 14.15 -7.81
C LEU A 15 14.24 15.30 -6.84
N CYS A 16 15.05 15.53 -5.80
CA CYS A 16 14.76 16.55 -4.77
C CYS A 16 14.65 17.98 -5.31
N SER A 17 15.31 18.28 -6.45
CA SER A 17 15.22 19.59 -7.10
C SER A 17 13.87 19.83 -7.80
N LEU A 18 13.07 18.78 -8.02
CA LEU A 18 11.75 18.87 -8.61
C LEU A 18 10.72 19.33 -7.56
N THR A 19 10.85 20.57 -7.10
CA THR A 19 10.07 21.15 -5.98
C THR A 19 8.56 21.18 -6.19
N ASN A 20 8.08 20.92 -7.41
CA ASN A 20 6.66 20.91 -7.75
C ASN A 20 6.10 19.52 -8.07
N LEU A 21 6.93 18.47 -7.99
CA LEU A 21 6.53 17.12 -8.32
C LEU A 21 5.59 16.57 -7.25
N LYS A 22 4.33 16.29 -7.64
CA LYS A 22 3.29 15.78 -6.74
C LYS A 22 3.08 14.28 -6.89
N VAL A 23 3.30 13.74 -8.09
CA VAL A 23 3.03 12.35 -8.44
C VAL A 23 4.30 11.74 -9.04
N LEU A 24 4.76 10.64 -8.45
CA LEU A 24 5.93 9.91 -8.92
C LEU A 24 5.58 8.42 -9.06
N HIS A 25 5.76 7.90 -10.27
CA HIS A 25 5.68 6.48 -10.55
C HIS A 25 7.08 5.95 -10.84
N ILE A 26 7.49 4.92 -10.12
CA ILE A 26 8.76 4.23 -10.30
C ILE A 26 8.43 2.79 -10.69
N ASN A 27 8.45 2.53 -12.00
CA ASN A 27 8.00 1.27 -12.57
C ASN A 27 9.07 0.17 -12.60
N LYS A 28 10.28 0.46 -12.11
CA LYS A 28 11.38 -0.50 -11.98
C LYS A 28 12.12 -0.29 -10.67
N ILE A 29 12.79 -1.33 -10.18
CA ILE A 29 13.66 -1.22 -9.01
C ILE A 29 14.84 -0.31 -9.38
N LEU A 30 15.03 0.74 -8.59
CA LEU A 30 16.11 1.70 -8.74
C LEU A 30 17.36 1.14 -8.04
N LYS A 31 18.50 1.20 -8.73
CA LYS A 31 19.80 0.83 -8.21
C LYS A 31 20.63 2.07 -7.91
N ASN A 32 21.46 2.01 -6.88
CA ASN A 32 22.44 3.04 -6.51
C ASN A 32 21.82 4.42 -6.22
N VAL A 33 20.65 4.44 -5.57
CA VAL A 33 19.96 5.67 -5.19
C VAL A 33 20.10 5.92 -3.70
N SER A 34 20.51 7.14 -3.33
CA SER A 34 20.46 7.60 -1.94
C SER A 34 19.03 7.97 -1.56
N ILE A 35 18.30 6.99 -1.00
CA ILE A 35 16.86 7.03 -0.71
C ILE A 35 16.43 8.28 0.06
N GLU A 36 17.16 8.65 1.12
CA GLU A 36 16.82 9.80 1.97
C GLU A 36 16.92 11.15 1.25
N SER A 37 17.68 11.19 0.15
CA SER A 37 17.91 12.40 -0.67
C SER A 37 17.37 12.25 -2.09
N PHE A 38 16.50 11.27 -2.33
CA PHE A 38 15.98 11.02 -3.67
C PHE A 38 14.65 11.74 -3.91
N TYR A 39 13.75 11.70 -2.94
CA TYR A 39 12.37 12.14 -3.12
C TYR A 39 12.19 13.64 -2.87
N PRO A 40 11.41 14.36 -3.70
CA PRO A 40 11.07 15.76 -3.45
C PRO A 40 10.07 15.91 -2.30
N ASN A 41 10.20 17.00 -1.53
CA ASN A 41 9.33 17.28 -0.37
C ASN A 41 7.86 17.57 -0.73
N SER A 42 7.58 17.92 -1.99
CA SER A 42 6.23 18.21 -2.48
C SER A 42 5.44 16.97 -2.91
N LEU A 43 6.05 15.79 -2.82
CA LEU A 43 5.46 14.54 -3.27
C LEU A 43 4.25 14.16 -2.42
N LYS A 44 3.11 13.90 -3.09
CA LYS A 44 1.86 13.47 -2.44
C LYS A 44 1.48 12.04 -2.76
N PHE A 45 1.85 11.58 -3.96
CA PHE A 45 1.57 10.24 -4.45
C PHE A 45 2.88 9.58 -4.88
N LEU A 46 3.14 8.39 -4.36
CA LEU A 46 4.23 7.53 -4.78
C LEU A 46 3.70 6.15 -5.18
N GLN A 47 4.02 5.73 -6.39
CA GLN A 47 3.96 4.33 -6.77
C GLN A 47 5.38 3.81 -6.97
N CYS A 48 5.74 2.71 -6.33
CA CYS A 48 7.04 2.08 -6.54
C CYS A 48 7.02 0.56 -6.35
N TYR A 49 8.04 -0.08 -6.89
CA TYR A 49 8.42 -1.45 -6.54
C TYR A 49 9.30 -1.44 -5.27
N SER A 50 9.88 -2.60 -4.92
CA SER A 50 10.76 -2.94 -3.77
C SER A 50 11.93 -2.00 -3.41
N ASN A 51 11.95 -0.74 -3.84
CA ASN A 51 12.91 0.25 -3.37
C ASN A 51 12.65 0.52 -1.89
N SER A 52 13.71 0.60 -1.09
CA SER A 52 13.57 1.03 0.30
C SER A 52 13.01 2.44 0.34
N LEU A 53 11.99 2.64 1.18
CA LEU A 53 11.36 3.93 1.40
C LEU A 53 12.21 4.75 2.38
N PRO A 54 12.25 6.08 2.25
CA PRO A 54 12.93 6.94 3.21
C PRO A 54 12.20 6.87 4.56
N LYS A 55 12.93 7.11 5.65
CA LYS A 55 12.33 7.14 7.01
C LYS A 55 11.23 8.19 7.14
N LYS A 56 11.36 9.30 6.42
CA LYS A 56 10.35 10.35 6.33
C LYS A 56 9.86 10.43 4.89
N LEU A 57 8.66 9.92 4.67
CA LEU A 57 8.00 9.99 3.36
C LEU A 57 6.79 10.93 3.47
N PRO A 58 6.81 12.12 2.84
CA PRO A 58 5.76 13.13 2.99
C PRO A 58 4.49 12.82 2.15
N VAL A 59 4.32 11.57 1.72
CA VAL A 59 3.22 11.18 0.83
C VAL A 59 1.93 10.95 1.60
N THR A 60 0.82 11.26 0.96
CA THR A 60 -0.53 10.95 1.43
C THR A 60 -1.07 9.65 0.84
N GLN A 61 -0.53 9.22 -0.30
CA GLN A 61 -0.92 8.01 -1.01
C GLN A 61 0.33 7.22 -1.44
N LEU A 62 0.36 5.94 -1.10
CA LEU A 62 1.45 5.03 -1.42
C LEU A 62 0.93 3.76 -2.09
N VAL A 63 1.48 3.43 -3.25
CA VAL A 63 1.22 2.18 -3.96
C VAL A 63 2.52 1.39 -4.02
N LEU A 64 2.55 0.26 -3.33
CA LEU A 64 3.64 -0.69 -3.37
C LEU A 64 3.25 -1.86 -4.25
N ASN A 65 3.94 -2.00 -5.37
CA ASN A 65 3.77 -3.15 -6.27
C ASN A 65 4.52 -4.40 -5.76
N VAL A 66 4.66 -4.50 -4.44
CA VAL A 66 5.32 -5.57 -3.70
C VAL A 66 4.65 -5.70 -2.32
N SER A 67 4.93 -6.81 -1.63
CA SER A 67 4.45 -7.02 -0.27
C SER A 67 5.23 -6.17 0.72
N LEU A 68 4.60 -5.87 1.86
CA LEU A 68 5.18 -5.03 2.90
C LEU A 68 6.23 -5.79 3.76
N LYS A 69 7.24 -6.44 3.14
CA LYS A 69 8.25 -7.28 3.82
C LYS A 69 9.39 -6.52 4.47
N GLU A 70 9.70 -5.32 4.02
CA GLU A 70 10.96 -4.65 4.38
C GLU A 70 10.76 -3.15 4.67
N HIS A 71 9.51 -2.71 4.77
CA HIS A 71 9.19 -1.29 4.84
C HIS A 71 8.48 -0.94 6.15
N ASN A 72 9.23 -0.31 7.05
CA ASN A 72 8.66 0.35 8.23
C ASN A 72 7.95 1.63 7.81
N ILE A 73 6.70 1.51 7.38
CA ILE A 73 5.89 2.66 6.96
C ILE A 73 5.20 3.37 8.13
N TYR A 74 5.19 2.79 9.34
CA TYR A 74 4.47 3.34 10.50
C TYR A 74 4.84 4.80 10.85
N HIS A 75 6.04 5.26 10.47
CA HIS A 75 6.50 6.64 10.65
C HIS A 75 5.90 7.65 9.64
N CYS A 76 5.22 7.17 8.59
CA CYS A 76 4.64 8.01 7.55
C CYS A 76 3.34 8.65 8.07
N SER A 77 3.46 9.63 8.97
CA SER A 77 2.32 10.25 9.66
C SER A 77 1.31 10.93 8.73
N CYS A 78 1.69 11.24 7.48
CA CYS A 78 0.81 11.83 6.49
C CYS A 78 0.10 10.80 5.61
N LEU A 79 0.43 9.50 5.71
CA LEU A 79 -0.07 8.48 4.80
C LEU A 79 -1.52 8.12 5.12
N CYS A 80 -2.44 8.53 4.27
CA CYS A 80 -3.88 8.25 4.41
C CYS A 80 -4.32 7.01 3.63
N SER A 81 -3.67 6.71 2.50
CA SER A 81 -4.03 5.60 1.62
C SER A 81 -2.83 4.74 1.23
N LEU A 82 -2.99 3.44 1.37
CA LEU A 82 -1.96 2.44 1.06
C LEU A 82 -2.54 1.34 0.17
N LYS A 83 -1.88 1.05 -0.95
CA LYS A 83 -2.08 -0.16 -1.74
C LYS A 83 -0.84 -1.03 -1.70
N ILE A 84 -1.01 -2.32 -1.39
CA ILE A 84 0.07 -3.31 -1.35
C ILE A 84 -0.27 -4.54 -2.18
N LEU A 85 0.78 -5.24 -2.61
CA LEU A 85 0.66 -6.52 -3.31
C LEU A 85 1.02 -7.68 -2.36
N GLY A 86 0.03 -8.47 -1.95
CA GLY A 86 0.21 -9.57 -0.98
C GLY A 86 0.42 -9.09 0.46
N LEU A 87 0.43 -10.04 1.40
CA LEU A 87 0.76 -9.84 2.81
C LEU A 87 1.73 -10.92 3.31
N VAL A 88 2.48 -10.61 4.38
CA VAL A 88 3.64 -11.40 4.83
C VAL A 88 3.59 -11.61 6.33
N SER A 89 4.11 -12.77 6.72
CA SER A 89 3.99 -13.51 7.97
C SER A 89 4.64 -12.88 9.22
N TYR A 90 4.55 -11.57 9.41
CA TYR A 90 5.01 -10.94 10.64
C TYR A 90 4.18 -9.71 10.98
N LEU A 91 4.19 -9.32 12.27
CA LEU A 91 3.42 -8.20 12.77
C LEU A 91 3.82 -6.89 12.07
N ILE A 92 2.89 -6.30 11.33
CA ILE A 92 3.05 -5.03 10.62
C ILE A 92 2.26 -3.94 11.34
N LEU A 93 2.96 -2.87 11.71
CA LEU A 93 2.34 -1.63 12.21
C LEU A 93 2.09 -0.67 11.05
N LEU A 94 0.82 -0.29 10.86
CA LEU A 94 0.43 0.74 9.91
C LEU A 94 0.41 2.13 10.57
N PRO A 95 0.57 3.23 9.80
CA PRO A 95 0.44 4.58 10.32
C PRO A 95 -0.94 4.82 10.94
N THR A 96 -0.99 5.58 12.03
CA THR A 96 -2.26 5.91 12.69
C THR A 96 -3.17 6.79 11.82
N SER A 97 -2.61 7.52 10.86
CA SER A 97 -3.34 8.33 9.88
C SER A 97 -3.90 7.53 8.71
N LEU A 98 -3.58 6.24 8.59
CA LEU A 98 -4.03 5.40 7.49
C LEU A 98 -5.52 5.08 7.65
N THR A 99 -6.33 5.55 6.70
CA THR A 99 -7.78 5.34 6.68
C THR A 99 -8.24 4.45 5.53
N SER A 100 -7.42 4.30 4.49
CA SER A 100 -7.74 3.49 3.31
C SER A 100 -6.63 2.47 3.02
N LEU A 101 -7.00 1.19 2.96
CA LEU A 101 -6.10 0.09 2.70
C LEU A 101 -6.61 -0.76 1.53
N THR A 102 -5.75 -0.99 0.54
CA THR A 102 -5.97 -1.95 -0.53
C THR A 102 -4.94 -3.06 -0.45
N VAL A 103 -5.40 -4.30 -0.37
CA VAL A 103 -4.57 -5.49 -0.45
C VAL A 103 -4.93 -6.24 -1.72
N SER A 104 -3.96 -6.39 -2.61
CA SER A 104 -4.17 -7.06 -3.90
C SER A 104 -3.28 -8.28 -4.04
N CYS A 105 -3.81 -9.37 -4.58
CA CYS A 105 -3.03 -10.56 -4.94
C CYS A 105 -2.86 -10.70 -6.46
N PHE A 106 -3.18 -9.66 -7.22
CA PHE A 106 -3.15 -9.70 -8.67
C PHE A 106 -1.76 -10.07 -9.22
N GLY A 107 -1.69 -11.15 -10.00
CA GLY A 107 -0.44 -11.63 -10.60
C GLY A 107 0.50 -12.37 -9.63
N LEU A 108 0.09 -12.62 -8.38
CA LEU A 108 0.84 -13.48 -7.46
C LEU A 108 0.52 -14.95 -7.73
N SER A 109 1.54 -15.82 -7.56
CA SER A 109 1.35 -17.27 -7.63
C SER A 109 0.59 -17.85 -6.43
N GLN A 110 0.68 -17.17 -5.27
CA GLN A 110 -0.08 -17.45 -4.07
C GLN A 110 -1.01 -16.28 -3.77
N ASN A 111 -2.30 -16.55 -3.66
CA ASN A 111 -3.33 -15.55 -3.39
C ASN A 111 -3.94 -15.66 -1.98
N HIS A 112 -3.48 -16.63 -1.16
CA HIS A 112 -3.91 -16.74 0.22
C HIS A 112 -3.32 -15.61 1.06
N ILE A 113 -4.20 -14.90 1.79
CA ILE A 113 -3.82 -13.83 2.69
C ILE A 113 -4.43 -14.03 4.08
N SER A 114 -3.60 -13.83 5.10
CA SER A 114 -4.00 -13.69 6.49
C SER A 114 -3.84 -12.22 6.91
N PHE A 115 -4.85 -11.70 7.60
CA PHE A 115 -4.81 -10.37 8.20
C PHE A 115 -4.43 -10.38 9.69
N LYS A 116 -4.23 -11.57 10.28
CA LYS A 116 -3.96 -11.72 11.73
C LYS A 116 -2.75 -10.92 12.21
N ASP A 117 -1.77 -10.71 11.34
CA ASP A 117 -0.52 -10.02 11.66
C ASP A 117 -0.54 -8.54 11.24
N LEU A 118 -1.69 -8.00 10.84
CA LEU A 118 -1.80 -6.61 10.42
C LEU A 118 -2.54 -5.80 11.49
N ASN A 119 -1.94 -4.70 11.94
CA ASN A 119 -2.64 -3.74 12.80
C ASN A 119 -3.23 -2.60 11.96
N TYR A 120 -4.52 -2.70 11.64
CA TYR A 120 -5.26 -1.78 10.78
C TYR A 120 -6.51 -1.20 11.46
N ILE A 121 -6.46 -1.01 12.78
CA ILE A 121 -7.61 -0.58 13.61
C ILE A 121 -8.26 0.75 13.16
N ASN A 122 -7.49 1.63 12.51
CA ASN A 122 -7.94 2.94 12.05
C ASN A 122 -8.45 2.94 10.60
N VAL A 123 -8.38 1.81 9.91
CA VAL A 123 -8.83 1.70 8.52
C VAL A 123 -10.35 1.77 8.46
N LYS A 124 -10.83 2.68 7.62
CA LYS A 124 -12.24 2.94 7.31
C LYS A 124 -12.65 2.33 5.99
N GLU A 125 -11.74 2.30 5.02
CA GLU A 125 -11.98 1.73 3.70
C GLU A 125 -11.01 0.57 3.48
N LEU A 126 -11.54 -0.64 3.32
CA LEU A 126 -10.74 -1.83 3.04
C LEU A 126 -11.12 -2.40 1.68
N HIS A 127 -10.14 -2.49 0.78
CA HIS A 127 -10.26 -3.18 -0.50
C HIS A 127 -9.44 -4.46 -0.47
N ILE A 128 -10.07 -5.57 -0.82
CA ILE A 128 -9.41 -6.87 -0.99
C ILE A 128 -9.63 -7.31 -2.44
N GLU A 129 -8.55 -7.41 -3.19
CA GLU A 129 -8.56 -7.68 -4.63
C GLU A 129 -7.85 -8.99 -4.96
N ASN A 130 -8.50 -9.89 -5.71
CA ASN A 130 -7.89 -11.12 -6.25
C ASN A 130 -7.33 -12.10 -5.21
N CYS A 131 -7.73 -11.99 -3.94
CA CYS A 131 -7.20 -12.80 -2.87
C CYS A 131 -8.15 -13.94 -2.48
N VAL A 132 -7.59 -14.95 -1.82
CA VAL A 132 -8.32 -15.95 -1.04
C VAL A 132 -8.05 -15.62 0.42
N THR A 133 -9.10 -15.35 1.17
CA THR A 133 -8.96 -14.93 2.57
C THR A 133 -9.73 -15.86 3.49
N GLN A 134 -9.18 -16.17 4.65
CA GLN A 134 -9.85 -17.00 5.66
C GLN A 134 -9.75 -16.31 7.01
N ASN A 135 -10.86 -16.26 7.74
CA ASN A 135 -10.92 -15.73 9.10
C ASN A 135 -10.41 -14.28 9.21
N VAL A 136 -10.85 -13.41 8.30
CA VAL A 136 -10.51 -11.98 8.35
C VAL A 136 -11.33 -11.29 9.42
N GLU A 137 -10.66 -10.76 10.44
CA GLU A 137 -11.26 -9.86 11.43
C GLU A 137 -11.32 -8.45 10.84
N LEU A 138 -12.52 -7.88 10.70
CA LEU A 138 -12.65 -6.52 10.16
C LEU A 138 -12.24 -5.47 11.21
N PRO A 139 -11.67 -4.31 10.80
CA PRO A 139 -11.28 -3.28 11.75
C PRO A 139 -12.55 -2.64 12.36
N PRO A 140 -12.51 -2.24 13.64
CA PRO A 140 -13.70 -1.73 14.34
C PRO A 140 -14.22 -0.41 13.76
N CYS A 141 -13.35 0.37 13.10
CA CYS A 141 -13.69 1.65 12.49
C CYS A 141 -14.02 1.54 11.00
N LEU A 142 -14.22 0.33 10.47
CA LEU A 142 -14.55 0.17 9.06
C LEU A 142 -15.84 0.94 8.75
N ASP A 143 -15.86 1.63 7.62
CA ASP A 143 -17.02 2.31 7.03
C ASP A 143 -17.40 1.62 5.70
N SER A 144 -16.43 1.04 4.98
CA SER A 144 -16.63 0.42 3.67
C SER A 144 -15.69 -0.76 3.42
N LEU A 145 -16.26 -1.87 2.96
CA LEU A 145 -15.55 -3.08 2.54
C LEU A 145 -15.80 -3.35 1.06
N TYR A 146 -14.73 -3.46 0.29
CA TYR A 146 -14.78 -3.77 -1.14
C TYR A 146 -14.09 -5.10 -1.41
N LEU A 147 -14.85 -6.04 -1.94
CA LEU A 147 -14.38 -7.38 -2.28
C LEU A 147 -14.40 -7.54 -3.80
N HIS A 148 -13.23 -7.45 -4.43
CA HIS A 148 -13.09 -7.51 -5.88
C HIS A 148 -12.43 -8.81 -6.31
N TYR A 149 -13.05 -9.51 -7.26
CA TYR A 149 -12.50 -10.74 -7.87
C TYR A 149 -12.07 -11.79 -6.83
N GLN A 150 -12.90 -11.98 -5.79
CA GLN A 150 -12.62 -12.93 -4.72
C GLN A 150 -12.85 -14.38 -5.18
N SER A 151 -12.02 -15.29 -4.68
CA SER A 151 -12.32 -16.72 -4.79
C SER A 151 -13.55 -17.07 -3.96
N LYS A 152 -14.35 -18.05 -4.43
CA LYS A 152 -15.50 -18.63 -3.70
C LYS A 152 -15.12 -19.23 -2.35
N GLU A 153 -13.84 -19.48 -2.11
CA GLU A 153 -13.29 -20.08 -0.89
C GLU A 153 -13.03 -19.07 0.24
N SER A 154 -13.43 -17.81 0.07
CA SER A 154 -13.13 -16.76 1.05
C SER A 154 -14.14 -16.73 2.19
N GLU A 155 -13.66 -16.72 3.44
CA GLU A 155 -14.48 -16.70 4.66
C GLU A 155 -14.14 -15.49 5.56
N PHE A 156 -15.16 -14.77 6.02
CA PHE A 156 -15.05 -13.59 6.88
C PHE A 156 -15.75 -13.84 8.22
N ILE A 157 -15.06 -13.58 9.34
CA ILE A 157 -15.61 -13.76 10.69
C ILE A 157 -15.85 -12.37 11.29
N ASN A 158 -16.98 -11.75 10.94
CA ASN A 158 -17.68 -10.78 11.78
C ASN A 158 -19.08 -10.49 11.21
N THR A 159 -20.12 -10.71 12.02
CA THR A 159 -21.52 -10.92 11.60
C THR A 159 -22.42 -9.68 11.57
N GLU A 160 -21.89 -8.46 11.62
CA GLU A 160 -22.71 -7.24 11.64
C GLU A 160 -22.77 -6.47 10.30
N TRP A 161 -22.12 -6.98 9.25
CA TRP A 161 -21.92 -6.23 8.01
C TRP A 161 -22.67 -6.85 6.82
N TYR A 162 -23.35 -5.99 6.03
CA TYR A 162 -23.94 -6.36 4.75
C TYR A 162 -22.85 -6.39 3.66
N TYR A 163 -22.61 -7.56 3.06
CA TYR A 163 -21.62 -7.73 2.00
C TYR A 163 -22.16 -7.29 0.63
N HIS A 164 -21.48 -6.36 -0.05
CA HIS A 164 -21.70 -6.12 -1.48
C HIS A 164 -20.66 -6.91 -2.30
N PHE A 165 -21.12 -8.00 -2.92
CA PHE A 165 -20.33 -8.71 -3.93
C PHE A 165 -20.45 -7.96 -5.26
N LEU A 166 -19.33 -7.42 -5.76
CA LEU A 166 -19.21 -6.94 -7.13
C LEU A 166 -18.44 -8.01 -7.92
N ASN A 167 -19.18 -8.77 -8.74
CA ASN A 167 -18.63 -9.73 -9.69
C ASN A 167 -17.94 -9.02 -10.87
#